data_AF-A0A6P7MHZ4-F1
#
_entry.id   AF-A0A6P7MHZ4-F1
#
_cell.length_a   1.000
_cell.length_b   1.000
_cell.length_c   1.000
_cell.angle_alpha   90.00
_cell.angle_beta   90.00
_cell.angle_gamma   90.00
#
_symmetry.space_group_name_H-M   'P 1'
#
loop_
_entity.id
_entity.type
_entity.pdbx_description
1 polymer ?
#
loop_
_entity_poly.entity_id
_entity_poly.type
_entity_poly.pdbx_seq_one_letter_code
_entity_poly.pdbx_strand_id
1 'polypeptide(L)'
;MMLVVDVVKGVQTQTAECLLIGELTCPRMVVVLNKVDLLPANKRQSAIEKMTKRLHKTLESTRFKECPVIAVAAKPGGPEAPDTEEPQGVPELIELLKKQTYLPQRDPKGDLLMAVDHCFSIRGQGTVMTGTILKGSLAVNDTVEIPALKVTKKIKSVQMFRKPVSGATQGDRVGVCVTQFDPKLLERGLVCTPGSLRTLYAAVISVRKIGYFKGPLATRAKFHVTVGHETVMAKVAFFGLPPAAPSGPPPATARPCSLEEPFTFDREYFYQDEYAAGQGEAGSGADPEQWALLEFERPVTCPLLCLVIGSKLDTDIHANACRLAFQGRLLQGFEEKTYTETALPRLHIYKTKQKEGQVERVTDDYTVIGRNLFKKETNLQLFVGLKVTLSTGESGVIEGGFGQSGKFKIRVPEGLRPETKQLMTSNSKKKGKGGGKGSPAHEDEPKLDSQPISIHLHFKRYVFDPHKKMVQS
;
A
#
# COMPACT_ATOMS: atom_id res chain seq x y z
N MET A 1 23.00 10.29 -2.98
CA MET A 1 22.67 9.90 -4.37
C MET A 1 23.12 11.00 -5.33
N MET A 2 23.63 10.65 -6.52
CA MET A 2 23.76 11.61 -7.63
C MET A 2 22.58 11.42 -8.58
N LEU A 3 21.83 12.49 -8.86
CA LEU A 3 20.78 12.48 -9.88
C LEU A 3 21.36 13.13 -11.15
N VAL A 4 21.71 12.30 -12.13
CA VAL A 4 22.26 12.78 -13.40
C VAL A 4 21.11 13.16 -14.33
N VAL A 5 21.16 14.39 -14.85
CA VAL A 5 20.16 14.98 -15.73
C VAL A 5 20.85 15.44 -17.00
N ASP A 6 20.31 15.07 -18.15
CA ASP A 6 20.76 15.62 -19.43
C ASP A 6 20.34 17.10 -19.49
N VAL A 7 21.31 18.02 -19.59
CA VAL A 7 21.04 19.46 -19.53
C VAL A 7 20.16 19.95 -20.70
N VAL A 8 20.17 19.24 -21.83
CA VAL A 8 19.39 19.59 -23.02
C VAL A 8 17.94 19.13 -22.85
N LYS A 9 17.73 17.92 -22.33
CA LYS A 9 16.39 17.31 -22.19
C LYS A 9 15.69 17.67 -20.88
N GLY A 10 16.45 17.97 -19.85
CA GLY A 10 15.95 18.20 -18.50
C GLY A 10 15.40 16.94 -17.84
N VAL A 11 14.44 17.11 -16.92
CA VAL A 11 13.85 16.02 -16.14
C VAL A 11 12.95 15.17 -17.03
N GLN A 12 13.31 13.89 -17.19
CA GLN A 12 12.51 12.89 -17.91
C GLN A 12 11.75 11.99 -16.93
N THR A 13 10.88 11.11 -17.44
CA THR A 13 10.06 10.20 -16.61
C THR A 13 10.90 9.38 -15.63
N GLN A 14 12.00 8.78 -16.09
CA GLN A 14 12.90 8.00 -15.24
C GLN A 14 13.65 8.89 -14.23
N THR A 15 14.01 10.12 -14.62
CA THR A 15 14.64 11.09 -13.71
C THR A 15 13.69 11.42 -12.54
N ALA A 16 12.40 11.59 -12.83
CA ALA A 16 11.39 11.83 -11.80
C ALA A 16 11.18 10.60 -10.89
N GLU A 17 11.15 9.38 -11.45
CA GLU A 17 11.08 8.13 -10.65
C GLU A 17 12.32 7.97 -9.76
N CYS A 18 13.51 8.25 -10.28
CA CYS A 18 14.77 8.23 -9.52
C CYS A 18 14.79 9.28 -8.40
N LEU A 19 14.25 10.48 -8.65
CA LEU A 19 14.10 11.51 -7.62
C LEU A 19 13.22 11.01 -6.47
N LEU A 20 12.09 10.37 -6.78
CA LEU A 20 11.19 9.78 -5.78
C LEU A 20 11.89 8.68 -4.97
N ILE A 21 12.57 7.75 -5.63
CA ILE A 21 13.34 6.70 -4.94
C ILE A 21 14.42 7.33 -4.05
N GLY A 22 15.10 8.36 -4.54
CA GLY A 22 16.07 9.13 -3.77
C GLY A 22 15.46 9.73 -2.50
N GLU A 23 14.27 10.30 -2.59
CA GLU A 23 13.57 10.87 -1.43
C GLU A 23 13.23 9.81 -0.38
N LEU A 24 12.89 8.60 -0.81
CA LEU A 24 12.56 7.50 0.09
C LEU A 24 13.78 6.85 0.75
N THR A 25 14.91 6.77 0.02
CA THR A 25 16.04 5.92 0.40
C THR A 25 17.30 6.67 0.81
N CYS A 26 17.45 7.93 0.38
CA CYS A 26 18.67 8.69 0.55
C CYS A 26 18.44 9.96 1.39
N PRO A 27 19.37 10.29 2.30
CA PRO A 27 19.28 11.53 3.08
C PRO A 27 19.86 12.74 2.34
N ARG A 28 20.79 12.54 1.40
CA ARG A 28 21.43 13.61 0.61
C ARG A 28 21.43 13.29 -0.88
N MET A 29 21.27 14.34 -1.67
CA MET A 29 21.31 14.30 -3.14
C MET A 29 22.25 15.39 -3.68
N VAL A 30 22.90 15.10 -4.80
CA VAL A 30 23.57 16.10 -5.65
C VAL A 30 23.02 15.93 -7.06
N VAL A 31 22.60 17.01 -7.69
CA VAL A 31 22.11 16.98 -9.07
C VAL A 31 23.26 17.32 -10.01
N VAL A 32 23.45 16.48 -11.03
CA VAL A 32 24.54 16.60 -12.00
C VAL A 32 23.93 16.86 -13.37
N LEU A 33 24.09 18.08 -13.88
CA LEU A 33 23.71 18.48 -15.24
C LEU A 33 24.80 18.01 -16.21
N ASN A 34 24.58 16.88 -16.87
CA ASN A 34 25.53 16.31 -17.82
C ASN A 34 25.27 16.81 -19.25
N LYS A 35 26.28 16.66 -20.12
CA LYS A 35 26.27 17.04 -21.55
C LYS A 35 26.24 18.54 -21.83
N VAL A 36 26.94 19.32 -21.01
CA VAL A 36 27.05 20.79 -21.20
C VAL A 36 27.75 21.20 -22.50
N ASP A 37 28.52 20.30 -23.10
CA ASP A 37 29.19 20.47 -24.39
C ASP A 37 28.19 20.66 -25.54
N LEU A 38 27.03 19.98 -25.48
CA LEU A 38 25.96 20.10 -26.47
C LEU A 38 25.28 21.49 -26.49
N LEU A 39 25.49 22.28 -25.44
CA LEU A 39 24.96 23.65 -25.40
C LEU A 39 25.87 24.59 -26.20
N PRO A 40 25.29 25.47 -27.05
CA PRO A 40 26.05 26.49 -27.76
C PRO A 40 26.88 27.35 -26.81
N ALA A 41 28.17 27.53 -27.08
CA ALA A 41 29.11 28.20 -26.17
C ALA A 41 28.64 29.59 -25.72
N ASN A 42 28.03 30.36 -26.64
CA ASN A 42 27.49 31.70 -26.37
C ASN A 42 26.25 31.72 -25.46
N LYS A 43 25.53 30.60 -25.30
CA LYS A 43 24.31 30.50 -24.49
C LYS A 43 24.43 29.50 -23.33
N ARG A 44 25.55 28.79 -23.23
CA ARG A 44 25.79 27.69 -22.28
C ARG A 44 25.50 28.10 -20.85
N GLN A 45 26.11 29.18 -20.38
CA GLN A 45 25.95 29.64 -18.99
C GLN A 45 24.49 30.01 -18.67
N SER A 46 23.83 30.78 -19.55
CA SER A 46 22.42 31.14 -19.38
C SER A 46 21.48 29.93 -19.38
N ALA A 47 21.77 28.93 -20.23
CA ALA A 47 20.98 27.69 -20.29
C ALA A 47 21.14 26.85 -19.02
N ILE A 48 22.37 26.72 -18.50
CA ILE A 48 22.67 26.04 -17.23
C ILE A 48 21.90 26.72 -16.09
N GLU A 49 22.00 28.04 -15.95
CA GLU A 49 21.30 28.79 -14.90
C GLU A 49 19.78 28.64 -14.96
N LYS A 50 19.21 28.68 -16.17
CA LYS A 50 17.77 28.45 -16.37
C LYS A 50 17.37 27.03 -15.97
N MET A 51 18.19 26.02 -16.31
CA MET A 51 17.91 24.64 -15.95
C MET A 51 18.05 24.41 -14.44
N THR A 52 19.07 24.98 -13.81
CA THR A 52 19.27 24.94 -12.35
C THR A 52 18.08 25.54 -11.62
N LYS A 53 17.58 26.72 -12.04
CA LYS A 53 16.37 27.34 -11.46
C LYS A 53 15.14 26.44 -11.61
N ARG A 54 14.95 25.81 -12.77
CA ARG A 54 13.86 24.86 -13.00
C ARG A 54 13.95 23.65 -12.07
N LEU A 55 15.15 23.09 -11.88
CA LEU A 55 15.38 21.96 -10.97
C LEU A 55 15.07 22.34 -9.53
N HIS A 56 15.56 23.48 -9.04
CA HIS A 56 15.24 23.92 -7.68
C HIS A 56 13.73 24.07 -7.47
N LYS A 57 13.00 24.59 -8.46
CA LYS A 57 11.53 24.65 -8.41
C LYS A 57 10.88 23.27 -8.35
N THR A 58 11.42 22.28 -9.08
CA THR A 58 10.93 20.89 -9.01
C THR A 58 11.22 20.24 -7.66
N LEU A 59 12.34 20.60 -7.04
CA LEU A 59 12.81 20.03 -5.77
C LEU A 59 12.23 20.73 -4.54
N GLU A 60 11.57 21.87 -4.70
CA GLU A 60 11.05 22.72 -3.63
C GLU A 60 10.11 21.97 -2.67
N SER A 61 9.27 21.08 -3.20
CA SER A 61 8.33 20.25 -2.42
C SER A 61 8.97 18.97 -1.85
N THR A 62 10.26 18.74 -2.09
CA THR A 62 10.98 17.54 -1.66
C THR A 62 11.94 17.86 -0.52
N ARG A 63 12.44 16.83 0.16
CA ARG A 63 13.54 16.98 1.14
C ARG A 63 14.85 17.54 0.56
N PHE A 64 14.99 17.61 -0.76
CA PHE A 64 16.20 18.04 -1.46
C PHE A 64 16.14 19.48 -1.98
N LYS A 65 15.25 20.33 -1.43
CA LYS A 65 15.08 21.74 -1.83
C LYS A 65 16.41 22.52 -2.01
N GLU A 66 17.39 22.26 -1.13
CA GLU A 66 18.68 22.96 -1.06
C GLU A 66 19.83 22.12 -1.62
N CYS A 67 19.55 21.08 -2.42
CA CYS A 67 20.62 20.22 -2.92
C CYS A 67 21.53 20.97 -3.92
N PRO A 68 22.85 20.71 -3.90
CA PRO A 68 23.76 21.29 -4.88
C PRO A 68 23.47 20.81 -6.31
N VAL A 69 23.57 21.73 -7.27
CA VAL A 69 23.50 21.45 -8.70
C VAL A 69 24.85 21.80 -9.33
N ILE A 70 25.46 20.86 -10.04
CA ILE A 70 26.74 21.06 -10.74
C ILE A 70 26.62 20.63 -12.20
N ALA A 71 27.31 21.36 -13.09
CA ALA A 71 27.27 21.13 -14.52
C ALA A 71 28.59 20.51 -15.00
N VAL A 72 28.49 19.42 -15.77
CA VAL A 72 29.64 18.63 -16.23
C VAL A 72 29.42 18.14 -17.67
N ALA A 73 30.51 17.83 -18.37
CA ALA A 73 30.47 17.03 -19.59
C ALA A 73 31.37 15.82 -19.38
N ALA A 74 30.78 14.67 -19.09
CA ALA A 74 31.54 13.46 -18.77
C ALA A 74 32.26 12.85 -19.99
N LYS A 75 31.68 13.01 -21.19
CA LYS A 75 32.29 12.62 -22.48
C LYS A 75 31.90 13.66 -23.53
N PRO A 76 32.65 14.77 -23.65
CA PRO A 76 32.41 15.78 -24.68
C PRO A 76 32.49 15.16 -26.09
N GLY A 77 31.62 15.60 -27.00
CA GLY A 77 31.60 15.13 -28.39
C GLY A 77 31.02 13.72 -28.60
N GLY A 78 30.66 13.01 -27.52
CA GLY A 78 29.93 11.74 -27.60
C GLY A 78 30.81 10.51 -27.87
N PRO A 79 30.23 9.38 -28.30
CA PRO A 79 30.96 8.12 -28.43
C PRO A 79 32.03 8.12 -29.53
N GLU A 80 31.85 8.94 -30.57
CA GLU A 80 32.71 9.05 -31.75
C GLU A 80 33.83 10.09 -31.60
N ALA A 81 33.79 10.90 -30.54
CA ALA A 81 34.84 11.87 -30.28
C ALA A 81 36.17 11.18 -29.94
N PRO A 82 37.31 11.77 -30.35
CA PRO A 82 38.62 11.27 -29.95
C PRO A 82 38.77 11.24 -28.43
N ASP A 83 39.48 10.24 -27.89
CA ASP A 83 39.75 10.13 -26.45
C ASP A 83 40.60 11.29 -25.89
N THR A 84 41.07 12.20 -26.75
CA THR A 84 41.76 13.43 -26.37
C THR A 84 40.84 14.52 -25.81
N GLU A 85 39.51 14.42 -26.00
CA GLU A 85 38.58 15.36 -25.39
C GLU A 85 38.39 15.07 -23.89
N GLU A 86 38.96 15.95 -23.06
CA GLU A 86 38.93 15.76 -21.61
C GLU A 86 37.54 16.07 -21.00
N PRO A 87 37.09 15.27 -20.01
CA PRO A 87 35.86 15.55 -19.27
C PRO A 87 35.89 16.91 -18.57
N GLN A 88 34.82 17.69 -18.74
CA GLN A 88 34.73 19.05 -18.19
C GLN A 88 33.97 19.05 -16.87
N GLY A 89 34.47 19.79 -15.87
CA GLY A 89 33.82 19.97 -14.56
C GLY A 89 33.89 18.77 -13.60
N VAL A 90 34.54 17.68 -13.99
CA VAL A 90 34.69 16.47 -13.14
C VAL A 90 35.53 16.72 -11.88
N PRO A 91 36.65 17.47 -11.91
CA PRO A 91 37.40 17.78 -10.69
C PRO A 91 36.56 18.55 -9.66
N GLU A 92 35.75 19.51 -10.10
CA GLU A 92 34.84 20.27 -9.23
C GLU A 92 33.74 19.37 -8.65
N LEU A 93 33.21 18.42 -9.44
CA LEU A 93 32.28 17.41 -8.96
C LEU A 93 32.90 16.54 -7.87
N ILE A 94 34.15 16.12 -8.02
CA ILE A 94 34.85 15.33 -6.99
C ILE A 94 34.98 16.14 -5.69
N GLU A 95 35.39 17.41 -5.78
CA GLU A 95 35.49 18.28 -4.60
C GLU A 95 34.13 18.53 -3.94
N LEU A 96 33.08 18.73 -4.72
CA LEU A 96 31.72 18.84 -4.20
C LEU A 96 31.27 17.54 -3.51
N LEU A 97 31.55 16.38 -4.11
CA LEU A 97 31.24 15.09 -3.51
C LEU A 97 32.00 14.89 -2.20
N LYS A 98 33.28 15.25 -2.13
CA LYS A 98 34.05 15.20 -0.87
C LYS A 98 33.40 16.06 0.22
N LYS A 99 32.95 17.28 -0.11
CA LYS A 99 32.26 18.19 0.83
C LYS A 99 30.87 17.70 1.26
N GLN A 100 30.14 17.06 0.34
CA GLN A 100 28.76 16.60 0.58
C GLN A 100 28.68 15.20 1.20
N THR A 101 29.73 14.40 1.04
CA THR A 101 29.82 13.07 1.64
C THR A 101 29.82 13.19 3.16
N TYR A 102 29.10 12.27 3.80
CA TYR A 102 29.09 12.14 5.24
C TYR A 102 29.27 10.67 5.58
N LEU A 103 29.93 10.39 6.70
CA LEU A 103 29.96 9.04 7.23
C LEU A 103 28.72 8.87 8.13
N PRO A 104 27.77 8.00 7.79
CA PRO A 104 26.67 7.69 8.71
C PRO A 104 27.25 7.06 9.99
N GLN A 105 26.50 7.16 11.09
CA GLN A 105 26.83 6.40 12.29
C GLN A 105 26.73 4.90 11.95
N ARG A 106 27.87 4.23 11.93
CA ARG A 106 27.97 2.79 11.66
C ARG A 106 27.83 2.04 12.98
N ASP A 107 26.82 1.18 13.07
CA ASP A 107 26.65 0.30 14.23
C ASP A 107 27.00 -1.14 13.83
N PRO A 108 28.08 -1.71 14.39
CA PRO A 108 28.44 -3.11 14.14
C PRO A 108 27.55 -4.10 14.90
N LYS A 109 26.68 -3.63 15.80
CA LYS A 109 25.83 -4.48 16.65
C LYS A 109 24.62 -5.03 15.90
N GLY A 110 24.10 -6.13 16.42
CA GLY A 110 22.93 -6.82 15.91
C GLY A 110 23.24 -7.77 14.75
N ASP A 111 22.19 -8.34 14.19
CA ASP A 111 22.31 -9.35 13.14
C ASP A 111 22.94 -8.79 11.85
N LEU A 112 23.81 -9.60 11.25
CA LEU A 112 24.40 -9.33 9.95
C LEU A 112 23.30 -9.30 8.89
N LEU A 113 23.33 -8.27 8.05
CA LEU A 113 22.62 -8.24 6.79
C LEU A 113 23.55 -7.67 5.73
N MET A 114 23.89 -8.47 4.73
CA MET A 114 24.73 -8.12 3.59
C MET A 114 23.95 -8.27 2.29
N ALA A 115 23.94 -7.22 1.47
CA ALA A 115 23.41 -7.27 0.11
C ALA A 115 24.50 -7.71 -0.85
N VAL A 116 24.27 -8.81 -1.57
CA VAL A 116 25.20 -9.38 -2.55
C VAL A 116 24.92 -8.78 -3.92
N ASP A 117 25.96 -8.21 -4.53
CA ASP A 117 25.92 -7.60 -5.86
C ASP A 117 26.34 -8.59 -6.95
N HIS A 118 27.36 -9.42 -6.65
CA HIS A 118 27.92 -10.42 -7.55
C HIS A 118 28.35 -11.67 -6.77
N CYS A 119 28.18 -12.83 -7.39
CA CYS A 119 28.63 -14.12 -6.88
C CYS A 119 29.37 -14.88 -7.98
N PHE A 120 30.52 -15.45 -7.66
CA PHE A 120 31.32 -16.26 -8.59
C PHE A 120 32.14 -17.29 -7.82
N SER A 121 32.56 -18.36 -8.50
CA SER A 121 33.38 -19.41 -7.88
C SER A 121 34.85 -19.26 -8.26
N ILE A 122 35.74 -19.58 -7.32
CA ILE A 122 37.19 -19.66 -7.54
C ILE A 122 37.60 -21.12 -7.30
N ARG A 123 38.16 -21.75 -8.34
CA ARG A 123 38.60 -23.14 -8.31
C ARG A 123 39.58 -23.36 -7.15
N GLY A 124 39.27 -24.32 -6.27
CA GLY A 124 40.10 -24.68 -5.13
C GLY A 124 39.92 -23.82 -3.88
N GLN A 125 39.26 -22.67 -3.94
CA GLN A 125 39.02 -21.81 -2.77
C GLN A 125 37.58 -21.93 -2.27
N GLY A 126 36.61 -21.82 -3.18
CA GLY A 126 35.19 -21.85 -2.87
C GLY A 126 34.39 -20.85 -3.70
N THR A 127 33.29 -20.35 -3.15
CA THR A 127 32.44 -19.35 -3.80
C THR A 127 32.62 -18.00 -3.12
N VAL A 128 32.81 -16.95 -3.91
CA VAL A 128 33.01 -15.57 -3.46
C VAL A 128 31.76 -14.75 -3.73
N MET A 129 31.26 -14.11 -2.69
CA MET A 129 30.15 -13.17 -2.75
C MET A 129 30.70 -11.77 -2.49
N THR A 130 30.50 -10.85 -3.44
CA THR A 130 30.86 -9.44 -3.25
C THR A 130 29.60 -8.64 -2.98
N GLY A 131 29.65 -7.76 -1.99
CA GLY A 131 28.46 -7.05 -1.56
C GLY A 131 28.73 -6.02 -0.48
N THR A 132 27.67 -5.34 -0.05
CA THR A 132 27.71 -4.26 0.94
C THR A 132 27.00 -4.69 2.22
N ILE A 133 27.63 -4.48 3.38
CA ILE A 133 27.03 -4.78 4.68
C ILE A 133 26.04 -3.65 5.02
N LEU A 134 24.76 -3.99 5.14
CA LEU A 134 23.67 -3.08 5.46
C LEU A 134 23.43 -2.93 6.96
N LYS A 135 23.70 -3.99 7.76
CA LYS A 135 23.55 -4.00 9.22
C LYS A 135 24.52 -5.01 9.84
N GLY A 136 24.96 -4.73 11.07
CA GLY A 136 25.76 -5.65 11.86
C GLY A 136 27.21 -5.71 11.40
N SER A 137 27.86 -6.83 11.70
CA SER A 137 29.24 -7.10 11.35
C SER A 137 29.43 -8.57 11.01
N LEU A 138 30.53 -8.88 10.33
CA LEU A 138 30.96 -10.24 10.05
C LEU A 138 32.46 -10.38 10.30
N ALA A 139 32.88 -11.56 10.70
CA ALA A 139 34.27 -11.94 10.88
C ALA A 139 34.59 -13.25 10.16
N VAL A 140 35.87 -13.47 9.91
CA VAL A 140 36.35 -14.77 9.42
C VAL A 140 35.98 -15.84 10.45
N ASN A 141 35.52 -17.00 9.97
CA ASN A 141 34.96 -18.11 10.73
C ASN A 141 33.49 -17.97 11.20
N ASP A 142 32.83 -16.84 10.96
CA ASP A 142 31.40 -16.73 11.26
C ASP A 142 30.56 -17.62 10.34
N THR A 143 29.38 -17.99 10.81
CA THR A 143 28.38 -18.71 10.00
C THR A 143 27.36 -17.74 9.47
N VAL A 144 27.13 -17.77 8.16
CA VAL A 144 26.14 -16.95 7.47
C VAL A 144 25.10 -17.82 6.78
N GLU A 145 23.87 -17.34 6.72
CA GLU A 145 22.80 -17.96 5.96
C GLU A 145 22.64 -17.26 4.60
N ILE A 146 22.40 -18.07 3.58
CA ILE A 146 22.00 -17.63 2.25
C ILE A 146 20.53 -18.02 2.06
N PRO A 147 19.55 -17.12 2.36
CA PRO A 147 18.14 -17.50 2.42
C PRO A 147 17.58 -18.00 1.09
N ALA A 148 18.07 -17.45 -0.04
CA ALA A 148 17.68 -17.89 -1.38
C ALA A 148 17.94 -19.39 -1.62
N LEU A 149 18.96 -19.95 -0.95
CA LEU A 149 19.36 -21.35 -1.07
C LEU A 149 18.95 -22.19 0.14
N LYS A 150 18.48 -21.55 1.23
CA LYS A 150 18.21 -22.19 2.53
C LYS A 150 19.42 -22.99 3.04
N VAL A 151 20.63 -22.47 2.85
CA VAL A 151 21.87 -23.09 3.33
C VAL A 151 22.64 -22.13 4.22
N THR A 152 23.28 -22.70 5.24
CA THR A 152 24.26 -22.00 6.08
C THR A 152 25.67 -22.36 5.64
N LYS A 153 26.56 -21.37 5.58
CA LYS A 153 27.95 -21.55 5.17
C LYS A 153 28.87 -20.80 6.14
N LYS A 154 30.05 -21.36 6.38
CA LYS A 154 31.10 -20.70 7.18
C LYS A 154 31.95 -19.79 6.31
N ILE A 155 32.27 -18.61 6.81
CA ILE A 155 33.17 -17.64 6.18
C ILE A 155 34.60 -18.15 6.29
N LYS A 156 35.26 -18.38 5.14
CA LYS A 156 36.67 -18.80 5.07
C LYS A 156 37.62 -17.60 5.06
N SER A 157 37.28 -16.57 4.31
CA SER A 157 38.10 -15.36 4.19
C SER A 157 37.24 -14.16 3.81
N VAL A 158 37.71 -12.98 4.21
CA VAL A 158 37.09 -11.69 3.88
C VAL A 158 38.18 -10.81 3.26
N GLN A 159 37.87 -10.14 2.16
CA GLN A 159 38.78 -9.25 1.46
C GLN A 159 38.12 -7.89 1.22
N MET A 160 38.87 -6.82 1.50
CA MET A 160 38.46 -5.44 1.28
C MET A 160 39.67 -4.64 0.77
N PHE A 161 39.47 -3.72 -0.17
CA PHE A 161 40.56 -2.92 -0.78
C PHE A 161 41.76 -3.75 -1.26
N ARG A 162 41.49 -4.92 -1.89
CA ARG A 162 42.48 -5.90 -2.37
C ARG A 162 43.36 -6.52 -1.26
N LYS A 163 43.03 -6.33 0.02
CA LYS A 163 43.76 -6.88 1.17
C LYS A 163 42.87 -7.83 1.99
N PRO A 164 43.42 -8.92 2.55
CA PRO A 164 42.67 -9.76 3.48
C PRO A 164 42.40 -8.98 4.78
N VAL A 165 41.20 -9.14 5.33
CA VAL A 165 40.77 -8.52 6.58
C VAL A 165 40.15 -9.57 7.50
N SER A 166 40.25 -9.39 8.82
CA SER A 166 39.69 -10.32 9.81
C SER A 166 38.17 -10.20 9.98
N GLY A 167 37.60 -9.05 9.61
CA GLY A 167 36.17 -8.78 9.68
C GLY A 167 35.81 -7.46 9.01
N ALA A 168 34.52 -7.17 8.97
CA ALA A 168 33.95 -5.97 8.36
C ALA A 168 32.64 -5.58 9.03
N THR A 169 32.24 -4.32 8.86
CA THR A 169 31.10 -3.72 9.57
C THR A 169 30.14 -3.02 8.61
N GLN A 170 29.00 -2.56 9.13
CA GLN A 170 28.02 -1.80 8.37
C GLN A 170 28.65 -0.69 7.51
N GLY A 171 28.26 -0.66 6.23
CA GLY A 171 28.74 0.30 5.22
C GLY A 171 29.96 -0.15 4.44
N ASP A 172 30.65 -1.22 4.86
CA ASP A 172 31.78 -1.77 4.11
C ASP A 172 31.32 -2.61 2.92
N ARG A 173 32.01 -2.44 1.78
CA ARG A 173 31.85 -3.31 0.60
C ARG A 173 32.97 -4.33 0.59
N VAL A 174 32.62 -5.60 0.74
CA VAL A 174 33.57 -6.70 0.97
C VAL A 174 33.34 -7.87 0.02
N GLY A 175 34.41 -8.61 -0.25
CA GLY A 175 34.36 -9.94 -0.84
C GLY A 175 34.44 -11.00 0.26
N VAL A 176 33.44 -11.86 0.36
CA VAL A 176 33.35 -12.94 1.35
C VAL A 176 33.47 -14.28 0.64
N CYS A 177 34.47 -15.08 1.00
CA CYS A 177 34.64 -16.43 0.48
C CYS A 177 34.04 -17.46 1.44
N VAL A 178 33.22 -18.36 0.90
CA VAL A 178 32.57 -19.44 1.64
C VAL A 178 32.81 -20.79 0.95
N THR A 179 32.44 -21.88 1.63
CA THR A 179 32.44 -23.22 1.04
C THR A 179 31.59 -23.26 -0.23
N GLN A 180 32.09 -23.97 -1.24
CA GLN A 180 31.57 -23.94 -2.60
C GLN A 180 30.06 -24.23 -2.69
N PHE A 181 29.41 -23.49 -3.58
CA PHE A 181 28.04 -23.67 -4.07
C PHE A 181 27.94 -23.07 -5.48
N ASP A 182 26.89 -23.40 -6.23
CA ASP A 182 26.70 -22.89 -7.59
C ASP A 182 26.36 -21.39 -7.59
N PRO A 183 27.21 -20.51 -8.16
CA PRO A 183 26.96 -19.08 -8.21
C PRO A 183 25.69 -18.70 -8.97
N LYS A 184 25.24 -19.53 -9.92
CA LYS A 184 24.03 -19.26 -10.72
C LYS A 184 22.75 -19.23 -9.88
N LEU A 185 22.78 -19.85 -8.70
CA LEU A 185 21.63 -19.86 -7.80
C LEU A 185 21.53 -18.57 -6.96
N LEU A 186 22.54 -17.70 -6.98
CA LEU A 186 22.58 -16.43 -6.25
C LEU A 186 23.35 -15.38 -7.04
N GLU A 187 22.73 -14.73 -8.03
CA GLU A 187 23.36 -13.59 -8.74
C GLU A 187 23.36 -12.32 -7.87
N ARG A 188 22.19 -11.97 -7.33
CA ARG A 188 21.95 -10.88 -6.38
C ARG A 188 21.02 -11.37 -5.29
N GLY A 189 21.22 -10.91 -4.06
CA GLY A 189 20.37 -11.32 -2.95
C GLY A 189 20.87 -10.86 -1.60
N LEU A 190 20.36 -11.48 -0.55
CA LEU A 190 20.71 -11.18 0.83
C LEU A 190 21.51 -12.35 1.43
N VAL A 191 22.45 -12.01 2.29
CA VAL A 191 23.17 -12.93 3.17
C VAL A 191 23.05 -12.37 4.58
N CYS A 192 22.73 -13.20 5.56
CA CYS A 192 22.41 -12.72 6.90
C CYS A 192 22.92 -13.65 7.99
N THR A 193 22.82 -13.21 9.25
CA THR A 193 22.93 -14.12 10.39
C THR A 193 21.85 -15.21 10.26
N PRO A 194 22.17 -16.49 10.51
CA PRO A 194 21.19 -17.56 10.43
C PRO A 194 19.94 -17.31 11.29
N GLY A 195 18.76 -17.47 10.70
CA GLY A 195 17.46 -17.28 11.36
C GLY A 195 17.08 -15.82 11.65
N SER A 196 17.88 -14.83 11.23
CA SER A 196 17.59 -13.41 11.49
C SER A 196 16.58 -12.80 10.52
N LEU A 197 16.49 -13.32 9.28
CA LEU A 197 15.50 -12.91 8.29
C LEU A 197 14.31 -13.85 8.29
N ARG A 198 13.13 -13.30 8.02
CA ARG A 198 11.87 -14.04 7.96
C ARG A 198 11.38 -14.12 6.53
N THR A 199 10.86 -15.28 6.14
CA THR A 199 10.23 -15.49 4.85
C THR A 199 8.71 -15.32 5.01
N LEU A 200 8.14 -14.38 4.27
CA LEU A 200 6.75 -13.95 4.42
C LEU A 200 5.91 -14.34 3.20
N TYR A 201 4.70 -14.83 3.44
CA TYR A 201 3.68 -15.10 2.41
C TYR A 201 2.69 -13.94 2.24
N ALA A 202 2.49 -13.18 3.32
CA ALA A 202 1.71 -11.95 3.31
C ALA A 202 2.28 -10.96 4.32
N ALA A 203 1.93 -9.68 4.18
CA ALA A 203 2.34 -8.66 5.13
C ALA A 203 1.30 -7.52 5.24
N VAL A 204 1.14 -6.96 6.43
CA VAL A 204 0.51 -5.66 6.63
C VAL A 204 1.57 -4.58 6.53
N ILE A 205 1.30 -3.58 5.70
CA ILE A 205 2.17 -2.43 5.49
C ILE A 205 1.41 -1.13 5.79
N SER A 206 2.12 -0.09 6.22
CA SER A 206 1.61 1.28 6.06
C SER A 206 1.61 1.64 4.58
N VAL A 207 0.69 2.49 4.14
CA VAL A 207 0.61 2.91 2.74
C VAL A 207 0.49 4.42 2.65
N ARG A 208 1.35 5.00 1.80
CA ARG A 208 1.20 6.36 1.31
C ARG A 208 1.24 6.34 -0.21
N LYS A 209 0.19 6.87 -0.84
CA LYS A 209 0.14 7.03 -2.30
C LYS A 209 1.23 7.99 -2.77
N ILE A 210 1.87 7.66 -3.88
CA ILE A 210 2.82 8.57 -4.53
C ILE A 210 2.00 9.53 -5.41
N GLY A 211 2.04 10.83 -5.11
CA GLY A 211 1.19 11.83 -5.77
C GLY A 211 1.38 11.94 -7.29
N TYR A 212 2.55 11.55 -7.80
CA TYR A 212 2.84 11.52 -9.24
C TYR A 212 2.22 10.32 -9.98
N PHE A 213 1.71 9.33 -9.25
CA PHE A 213 0.99 8.19 -9.81
C PHE A 213 -0.48 8.56 -10.05
N LYS A 214 -0.86 8.60 -11.32
CA LYS A 214 -2.22 8.98 -11.74
C LYS A 214 -3.25 7.87 -11.63
N GLY A 215 -2.82 6.61 -11.50
CA GLY A 215 -3.72 5.47 -11.44
C GLY A 215 -4.50 5.36 -10.12
N PRO A 216 -5.64 4.64 -10.13
CA PRO A 216 -6.34 4.27 -8.91
C PRO A 216 -5.55 3.19 -8.15
N LEU A 217 -5.67 3.19 -6.83
CA LEU A 217 -5.12 2.15 -5.96
C LEU A 217 -6.27 1.27 -5.46
N ALA A 218 -6.78 0.42 -6.36
CA ALA A 218 -7.93 -0.43 -6.09
C ALA A 218 -7.55 -1.68 -5.27
N THR A 219 -8.39 -2.03 -4.30
CA THR A 219 -8.29 -3.30 -3.59
C THR A 219 -8.49 -4.47 -4.57
N ARG A 220 -7.73 -5.54 -4.37
CA ARG A 220 -7.56 -6.74 -5.23
C ARG A 220 -6.77 -6.52 -6.52
N ALA A 221 -6.30 -5.30 -6.79
CA ALA A 221 -5.36 -5.10 -7.88
C ALA A 221 -3.99 -5.72 -7.53
N LYS A 222 -3.28 -6.16 -8.57
CA LYS A 222 -1.92 -6.68 -8.46
C LYS A 222 -0.89 -5.58 -8.73
N PHE A 223 0.16 -5.54 -7.94
CA PHE A 223 1.28 -4.61 -8.09
C PHE A 223 2.60 -5.36 -8.01
N HIS A 224 3.62 -4.85 -8.70
CA HIS A 224 5.01 -5.22 -8.46
C HIS A 224 5.43 -4.58 -7.14
N VAL A 225 5.61 -5.38 -6.10
CA VAL A 225 6.01 -4.93 -4.78
C VAL A 225 7.48 -5.24 -4.57
N THR A 226 8.27 -4.19 -4.40
CA THR A 226 9.68 -4.27 -4.02
C THR A 226 9.79 -4.20 -2.50
N VAL A 227 10.39 -5.24 -1.91
CA VAL A 227 10.65 -5.38 -0.48
C VAL A 227 12.16 -5.62 -0.32
N GLY A 228 12.90 -4.59 0.09
CA GLY A 228 14.35 -4.65 0.11
C GLY A 228 14.95 -4.84 -1.29
N HIS A 229 15.56 -6.01 -1.53
CA HIS A 229 16.26 -6.34 -2.79
C HIS A 229 15.47 -7.30 -3.69
N GLU A 230 14.28 -7.72 -3.26
CA GLU A 230 13.40 -8.59 -4.03
C GLU A 230 12.17 -7.82 -4.52
N THR A 231 11.75 -8.10 -5.76
CA THR A 231 10.49 -7.60 -6.31
C THR A 231 9.61 -8.79 -6.66
N VAL A 232 8.39 -8.79 -6.13
CA VAL A 232 7.40 -9.84 -6.34
C VAL A 232 6.05 -9.24 -6.69
N MET A 233 5.23 -9.97 -7.43
CA MET A 233 3.83 -9.62 -7.60
C MET A 233 3.05 -9.86 -6.31
N ALA A 234 2.24 -8.89 -5.91
CA ALA A 234 1.36 -9.01 -4.76
C ALA A 234 -0.03 -8.47 -5.08
N LYS A 235 -1.05 -9.12 -4.54
CA LYS A 235 -2.41 -8.58 -4.48
C LYS A 235 -2.55 -7.71 -3.24
N VAL A 236 -3.20 -6.57 -3.39
CA VAL A 236 -3.26 -5.54 -2.34
C VAL A 236 -4.70 -5.38 -1.85
N ALA A 237 -4.93 -5.29 -0.55
CA ALA A 237 -6.21 -4.92 0.04
C ALA A 237 -6.06 -3.75 1.01
N PHE A 238 -6.68 -2.62 0.69
CA PHE A 238 -6.57 -1.38 1.47
C PHE A 238 -7.61 -1.32 2.58
N PHE A 239 -7.20 -0.74 3.71
CA PHE A 239 -8.06 -0.49 4.86
C PHE A 239 -7.52 0.69 5.67
N GLY A 240 -8.40 1.33 6.43
CA GLY A 240 -8.07 2.51 7.24
C GLY A 240 -8.80 2.48 8.58
N LEU A 241 -8.69 3.59 9.30
CA LEU A 241 -9.47 3.78 10.53
C LEU A 241 -10.98 3.88 10.20
N PRO A 242 -11.86 3.46 11.13
CA PRO A 242 -13.28 3.70 11.04
C PRO A 242 -13.59 5.18 10.75
N PRO A 243 -14.53 5.48 9.84
CA PRO A 243 -14.96 6.86 9.62
C PRO A 243 -15.54 7.42 10.92
N ALA A 244 -15.13 8.63 11.30
CA ALA A 244 -15.68 9.32 12.47
C ALA A 244 -17.20 9.51 12.30
N ALA A 245 -17.97 9.28 13.36
CA ALA A 245 -19.40 9.56 13.35
C ALA A 245 -19.65 11.07 13.12
N PRO A 246 -20.68 11.47 12.36
CA PRO A 246 -20.94 12.87 12.03
C PRO A 246 -21.37 13.77 13.22
N SER A 247 -21.35 13.28 14.46
CA SER A 247 -21.86 14.00 15.64
C SER A 247 -21.04 13.81 16.91
N GLY A 248 -19.73 14.07 16.87
CA GLY A 248 -18.91 14.14 18.07
C GLY A 248 -17.57 14.83 17.82
N PRO A 249 -17.00 15.52 18.83
CA PRO A 249 -15.63 15.98 18.72
C PRO A 249 -14.73 14.77 18.44
N PRO A 250 -13.67 14.92 17.63
CA PRO A 250 -12.75 13.82 17.35
C PRO A 250 -12.28 13.25 18.70
N PRO A 251 -12.31 11.93 18.91
CA PRO A 251 -11.80 11.35 20.15
C PRO A 251 -10.37 11.87 20.35
N ALA A 252 -10.03 12.26 21.58
CA ALA A 252 -8.74 12.87 21.92
C ALA A 252 -7.52 11.97 21.60
N THR A 253 -7.75 10.76 21.09
CA THR A 253 -6.78 9.77 20.61
C THR A 253 -6.58 9.78 19.09
N ALA A 254 -7.38 10.51 18.31
CA ALA A 254 -7.18 10.70 16.88
C ALA A 254 -6.19 11.85 16.62
N ARG A 255 -5.00 11.75 17.23
CA ARG A 255 -3.83 12.43 16.67
C ARG A 255 -3.43 11.63 15.43
N PRO A 256 -2.91 12.25 14.36
CA PRO A 256 -2.19 11.49 13.36
C PRO A 256 -1.06 10.80 14.11
N CYS A 257 -1.19 9.48 14.28
CA CYS A 257 -0.13 8.65 14.74
C CYS A 257 1.00 8.86 13.73
N SER A 258 2.03 9.55 14.21
CA SER A 258 3.36 9.44 13.64
C SER A 258 3.67 7.95 13.42
N LEU A 259 4.63 7.65 12.54
CA LEU A 259 5.16 6.29 12.29
C LEU A 259 5.65 5.53 13.57
N GLU A 260 5.36 6.06 14.76
CA GLU A 260 5.72 5.61 16.10
C GLU A 260 4.63 4.75 16.79
N GLU A 261 3.33 4.81 16.42
CA GLU A 261 2.37 3.84 16.98
C GLU A 261 2.47 2.49 16.23
N PRO A 262 2.77 1.39 16.95
CA PRO A 262 2.84 0.07 16.34
C PRO A 262 1.44 -0.37 15.89
N PHE A 263 1.37 -0.97 14.71
CA PHE A 263 0.16 -1.65 14.23
C PHE A 263 -0.34 -2.66 15.28
N THR A 264 -1.62 -2.61 15.61
CA THR A 264 -2.24 -3.47 16.62
C THR A 264 -3.43 -4.23 16.06
N PHE A 265 -3.59 -5.47 16.51
CA PHE A 265 -4.73 -6.33 16.18
C PHE A 265 -5.97 -6.04 17.04
N ASP A 266 -5.83 -5.25 18.10
CA ASP A 266 -6.89 -5.01 19.07
C ASP A 266 -7.89 -3.92 18.61
N ARG A 267 -7.56 -3.20 17.53
CA ARG A 267 -8.38 -2.15 16.94
C ARG A 267 -9.22 -2.68 15.77
N GLU A 268 -10.40 -2.08 15.58
CA GLU A 268 -11.20 -2.30 14.37
C GLU A 268 -10.72 -1.43 13.22
N TYR A 269 -10.78 -1.97 12.01
CA TYR A 269 -10.39 -1.28 10.78
C TYR A 269 -11.54 -1.29 9.77
N PHE A 270 -11.65 -0.22 8.99
CA PHE A 270 -12.63 -0.10 7.93
C PHE A 270 -12.02 -0.52 6.59
N TYR A 271 -12.66 -1.47 5.92
CA TYR A 271 -12.26 -1.89 4.59
C TYR A 271 -12.47 -0.76 3.56
N GLN A 272 -11.53 -0.61 2.63
CA GLN A 272 -11.64 0.34 1.52
C GLN A 272 -11.58 -0.38 0.17
N ASP A 273 -12.52 -0.10 -0.73
CA ASP A 273 -12.49 -0.66 -2.10
C ASP A 273 -11.37 -0.01 -2.94
N GLU A 274 -10.97 1.22 -2.59
CA GLU A 274 -9.82 1.95 -3.15
C GLU A 274 -9.17 2.79 -2.06
N TYR A 275 -7.85 3.04 -2.16
CA TYR A 275 -7.14 4.00 -1.30
C TYR A 275 -7.84 5.37 -1.31
N ALA A 276 -8.19 5.87 -0.13
CA ALA A 276 -8.74 7.19 0.07
C ALA A 276 -7.62 8.24 -0.01
N ALA A 277 -7.54 8.97 -1.11
CA ALA A 277 -6.71 10.17 -1.15
C ALA A 277 -7.32 11.23 -0.20
N GLY A 278 -6.50 11.89 0.63
CA GLY A 278 -6.99 13.04 1.38
C GLY A 278 -7.49 14.12 0.42
N GLN A 279 -8.67 14.70 0.67
CA GLN A 279 -9.20 15.85 -0.09
C GLN A 279 -8.44 17.16 0.21
N GLY A 280 -7.13 17.09 0.38
CA GLY A 280 -6.27 18.25 0.51
C GLY A 280 -5.67 18.60 -0.84
N GLU A 281 -6.02 19.77 -1.37
CA GLU A 281 -5.12 20.47 -2.30
C GLU A 281 -3.71 20.49 -1.69
N ALA A 282 -2.70 20.40 -2.56
CA ALA A 282 -1.29 20.30 -2.19
C ALA A 282 -0.92 21.26 -1.04
N GLY A 283 -0.80 20.73 0.19
CA GLY A 283 -0.05 21.41 1.26
C GLY A 283 -0.59 21.49 2.68
N SER A 284 -1.79 21.02 3.08
CA SER A 284 -2.21 21.25 4.49
C SER A 284 -3.02 20.17 5.22
N GLY A 285 -3.34 19.03 4.60
CA GLY A 285 -3.90 17.87 5.31
C GLY A 285 -2.93 16.69 5.28
N ALA A 286 -2.62 16.08 6.43
CA ALA A 286 -1.95 14.79 6.44
C ALA A 286 -2.86 13.76 5.74
N ASP A 287 -2.30 12.96 4.82
CA ASP A 287 -3.04 11.83 4.24
C ASP A 287 -3.62 10.98 5.38
N PRO A 288 -4.88 10.52 5.28
CA PRO A 288 -5.44 9.66 6.31
C PRO A 288 -4.61 8.38 6.41
N GLU A 289 -4.29 7.99 7.64
CA GLU A 289 -3.54 6.77 7.91
C GLU A 289 -4.25 5.56 7.32
N GLN A 290 -3.55 4.91 6.41
CA GLN A 290 -4.04 3.77 5.67
C GLN A 290 -2.98 2.69 5.65
N TRP A 291 -3.48 1.47 5.63
CA TRP A 291 -2.70 0.26 5.57
C TRP A 291 -3.13 -0.56 4.37
N ALA A 292 -2.28 -1.51 4.02
CA ALA A 292 -2.67 -2.55 3.10
C ALA A 292 -2.19 -3.91 3.57
N LEU A 293 -3.01 -4.91 3.29
CA LEU A 293 -2.61 -6.30 3.30
C LEU A 293 -2.06 -6.64 1.92
N LEU A 294 -0.80 -7.06 1.89
CA LEU A 294 -0.13 -7.62 0.72
C LEU A 294 -0.19 -9.14 0.78
N GLU A 295 -0.75 -9.76 -0.24
CA GLU A 295 -0.71 -11.21 -0.46
C GLU A 295 0.30 -11.48 -1.58
N PHE A 296 1.47 -12.02 -1.26
CA PHE A 296 2.54 -12.22 -2.24
C PHE A 296 2.30 -13.50 -3.06
N GLU A 297 2.49 -13.44 -4.38
CA GLU A 297 2.36 -14.63 -5.24
C GLU A 297 3.49 -15.65 -5.00
N ARG A 298 4.67 -15.16 -4.63
CA ARG A 298 5.80 -15.96 -4.15
C ARG A 298 6.25 -15.41 -2.80
N PRO A 299 6.68 -16.27 -1.86
CA PRO A 299 7.17 -15.79 -0.58
C PRO A 299 8.41 -14.92 -0.75
N VAL A 300 8.56 -13.93 0.12
CA VAL A 300 9.65 -12.94 0.10
C VAL A 300 10.42 -13.00 1.40
N THR A 301 11.75 -12.94 1.32
CA THR A 301 12.59 -12.90 2.52
C THR A 301 13.09 -11.49 2.78
N CYS A 302 12.75 -10.92 3.92
CA CYS A 302 13.04 -9.52 4.21
C CYS A 302 13.25 -9.24 5.70
N PRO A 303 13.96 -8.14 6.03
CA PRO A 303 14.07 -7.69 7.42
C PRO A 303 12.76 -7.06 7.89
N LEU A 304 12.55 -7.08 9.20
CA LEU A 304 11.43 -6.39 9.84
C LEU A 304 11.49 -4.87 9.58
N LEU A 305 10.33 -4.22 9.52
CA LEU A 305 10.21 -2.75 9.34
C LEU A 305 10.87 -2.19 8.07
N CYS A 306 11.12 -3.03 7.07
CA CYS A 306 11.73 -2.62 5.81
C CYS A 306 10.82 -1.71 5.00
N LEU A 307 11.44 -0.89 4.14
CA LEU A 307 10.74 -0.10 3.14
C LEU A 307 10.09 -1.02 2.09
N VAL A 308 8.86 -0.70 1.72
CA VAL A 308 8.07 -1.38 0.70
C VAL A 308 7.63 -0.37 -0.35
N ILE A 309 7.79 -0.71 -1.63
CA ILE A 309 7.38 0.14 -2.75
C ILE A 309 6.49 -0.69 -3.70
N GLY A 310 5.27 -0.24 -3.93
CA GLY A 310 4.36 -0.81 -4.91
C GLY A 310 4.42 -0.07 -6.23
N SER A 311 4.53 -0.79 -7.34
CA SER A 311 4.71 -0.23 -8.69
C SER A 311 3.89 -0.97 -9.74
N LYS A 312 3.62 -0.31 -10.86
CA LYS A 312 3.02 -0.89 -12.07
C LYS A 312 4.09 -0.94 -13.17
N LEU A 313 4.93 -1.98 -13.16
CA LEU A 313 6.05 -2.09 -14.10
C LEU A 313 5.65 -2.67 -15.47
N ASP A 314 4.46 -3.25 -15.59
CA ASP A 314 3.92 -3.79 -16.85
C ASP A 314 3.43 -2.72 -17.84
N THR A 315 3.42 -1.45 -17.43
CA THR A 315 3.04 -0.34 -18.31
C THR A 315 4.10 -0.09 -19.36
N ASP A 316 3.70 0.47 -20.51
CA ASP A 316 4.60 0.86 -21.59
C ASP A 316 5.83 1.64 -21.08
N ILE A 317 7.02 1.22 -21.51
CA ILE A 317 8.31 1.84 -21.18
C ILE A 317 8.42 3.29 -21.67
N HIS A 318 7.63 3.66 -22.68
CA HIS A 318 7.56 5.01 -23.23
C HIS A 318 6.43 5.86 -22.61
N ALA A 319 5.68 5.30 -21.66
CA ALA A 319 4.61 6.04 -20.99
C ALA A 319 5.17 7.26 -20.24
N ASN A 320 4.55 8.42 -20.47
CA ASN A 320 4.85 9.66 -19.76
C ASN A 320 4.13 9.75 -18.41
N ALA A 321 4.22 8.68 -17.61
CA ALA A 321 3.60 8.60 -16.28
C ALA A 321 4.51 7.89 -15.30
N CYS A 322 4.48 8.32 -14.04
CA CYS A 322 5.19 7.62 -12.97
C CYS A 322 4.56 6.24 -12.75
N ARG A 323 5.41 5.21 -12.64
CA ARG A 323 4.98 3.82 -12.40
C ARG A 323 5.00 3.42 -10.94
N LEU A 324 5.65 4.22 -10.08
CA LEU A 324 5.69 4.01 -8.64
C LEU A 324 4.37 4.46 -8.04
N ALA A 325 3.59 3.52 -7.51
CA ALA A 325 2.19 3.75 -7.14
C ALA A 325 2.03 4.16 -5.68
N PHE A 326 2.71 3.47 -4.77
CA PHE A 326 2.67 3.74 -3.34
C PHE A 326 3.97 3.31 -2.66
N GLN A 327 4.20 3.85 -1.47
CA GLN A 327 5.31 3.50 -0.60
C GLN A 327 4.83 3.26 0.83
N GLY A 328 5.60 2.52 1.62
CA GLY A 328 5.16 2.03 2.91
C GLY A 328 6.26 1.40 3.74
N ARG A 329 5.95 1.07 4.99
CA ARG A 329 6.81 0.23 5.84
C ARG A 329 6.10 -1.07 6.17
N LEU A 330 6.86 -2.16 6.19
CA LEU A 330 6.37 -3.46 6.62
C LEU A 330 6.14 -3.45 8.13
N LEU A 331 4.89 -3.55 8.58
CA LEU A 331 4.55 -3.48 10.00
C LEU A 331 4.43 -4.86 10.62
N GLN A 332 3.76 -5.78 9.92
CA GLN A 332 3.54 -7.15 10.36
C GLN A 332 3.70 -8.12 9.21
N GLY A 333 4.54 -9.14 9.37
CA GLY A 333 4.70 -10.23 8.41
C GLY A 333 3.94 -11.49 8.84
N PHE A 334 3.53 -12.29 7.86
CA PHE A 334 2.96 -13.62 8.08
C PHE A 334 3.85 -14.70 7.44
N GLU A 335 4.44 -15.56 8.27
CA GLU A 335 5.42 -16.59 7.88
C GLU A 335 4.77 -17.93 7.50
N GLU A 336 3.57 -18.21 8.01
CA GLU A 336 2.84 -19.44 7.72
C GLU A 336 2.11 -19.33 6.39
N LYS A 337 2.08 -20.41 5.61
CA LYS A 337 1.28 -20.46 4.36
C LYS A 337 -0.23 -20.44 4.65
N THR A 338 -0.65 -20.91 5.82
CA THR A 338 -2.04 -20.97 6.29
C THR A 338 -2.48 -19.69 7.03
N TYR A 339 -1.77 -18.58 6.84
CA TYR A 339 -2.04 -17.29 7.50
C TYR A 339 -3.50 -16.81 7.36
N THR A 340 -4.19 -17.23 6.30
CA THR A 340 -5.60 -16.92 6.06
C THR A 340 -6.53 -17.44 7.14
N GLU A 341 -6.17 -18.56 7.77
CA GLU A 341 -6.95 -19.22 8.83
C GLU A 341 -6.38 -18.92 10.22
N THR A 342 -5.04 -18.82 10.34
CA THR A 342 -4.38 -18.68 11.64
C THR A 342 -4.25 -17.22 12.09
N ALA A 343 -4.02 -16.29 11.15
CA ALA A 343 -3.67 -14.91 11.48
C ALA A 343 -4.72 -13.88 11.03
N LEU A 344 -5.28 -14.01 9.83
CA LEU A 344 -6.26 -13.04 9.30
C LEU A 344 -7.55 -12.90 10.14
N PRO A 345 -8.08 -13.94 10.82
CA PRO A 345 -9.26 -13.76 11.68
C PRO A 345 -9.04 -12.79 12.86
N ARG A 346 -7.78 -12.60 13.29
CA ARG A 346 -7.43 -11.60 14.32
C ARG A 346 -7.45 -10.17 13.79
N LEU A 347 -7.47 -10.00 12.47
CA LEU A 347 -7.49 -8.70 11.82
C LEU A 347 -8.94 -8.26 11.60
N HIS A 348 -9.42 -7.40 12.51
CA HIS A 348 -10.82 -6.94 12.54
C HIS A 348 -11.14 -5.87 11.48
N ILE A 349 -10.97 -6.22 10.21
CA ILE A 349 -11.37 -5.37 9.07
C ILE A 349 -12.83 -5.65 8.72
N TYR A 350 -13.68 -4.62 8.77
CA TYR A 350 -15.10 -4.75 8.47
C TYR A 350 -15.55 -3.90 7.27
N LYS A 351 -16.65 -4.34 6.65
CA LYS A 351 -17.44 -3.56 5.69
C LYS A 351 -18.78 -3.22 6.32
N THR A 352 -19.21 -1.97 6.19
CA THR A 352 -20.61 -1.62 6.46
C THR A 352 -21.47 -2.09 5.29
N LYS A 353 -22.54 -2.81 5.60
CA LYS A 353 -23.52 -3.27 4.62
C LYS A 353 -24.88 -2.71 5.00
N GLN A 354 -25.55 -2.19 3.98
CA GLN A 354 -26.95 -1.78 4.05
C GLN A 354 -27.74 -2.67 3.11
N LYS A 355 -28.90 -3.13 3.59
CA LYS A 355 -29.90 -3.82 2.78
C LYS A 355 -31.23 -3.12 2.95
N GLU A 356 -31.97 -3.05 1.87
CA GLU A 356 -33.28 -2.42 1.84
C GLU A 356 -34.33 -3.42 1.37
N GLY A 357 -35.46 -3.40 2.05
CA GLY A 357 -36.61 -4.24 1.76
C GLY A 357 -37.89 -3.43 1.89
N GLN A 358 -39.02 -4.09 1.72
CA GLN A 358 -40.33 -3.47 1.83
C GLN A 358 -41.22 -4.27 2.75
N VAL A 359 -42.06 -3.56 3.51
CA VAL A 359 -43.14 -4.19 4.24
C VAL A 359 -44.19 -4.71 3.25
N GLU A 360 -44.51 -5.99 3.33
CA GLU A 360 -45.55 -6.60 2.50
C GLU A 360 -46.91 -6.55 3.19
N ARG A 361 -46.96 -6.94 4.46
CA ARG A 361 -48.18 -6.95 5.27
C ARG A 361 -47.87 -6.87 6.76
N VAL A 362 -48.82 -6.34 7.51
CA VAL A 362 -48.83 -6.36 8.97
C VAL A 362 -49.69 -7.55 9.41
N THR A 363 -49.19 -8.36 10.35
CA THR A 363 -49.92 -9.53 10.87
C THR A 363 -50.65 -9.19 12.16
N ASP A 364 -49.98 -8.47 13.05
CA ASP A 364 -50.51 -7.97 14.31
C ASP A 364 -49.83 -6.63 14.65
N ASP A 365 -50.21 -6.02 15.78
CA ASP A 365 -49.71 -4.72 16.22
C ASP A 365 -48.20 -4.64 16.47
N TYR A 366 -47.52 -5.78 16.52
CA TYR A 366 -46.10 -5.91 16.82
C TYR A 366 -45.34 -6.69 15.75
N THR A 367 -46.02 -7.18 14.71
CA THR A 367 -45.43 -8.14 13.76
C THR A 367 -45.66 -7.69 12.33
N VAL A 368 -44.55 -7.59 11.60
CA VAL A 368 -44.51 -7.18 10.21
C VAL A 368 -43.87 -8.28 9.36
N ILE A 369 -44.44 -8.53 8.18
CA ILE A 369 -43.84 -9.41 7.16
C ILE A 369 -43.15 -8.54 6.12
N GLY A 370 -41.83 -8.68 6.04
CA GLY A 370 -40.99 -8.02 5.06
C GLY A 370 -40.74 -8.91 3.84
N ARG A 371 -40.50 -8.26 2.69
CA ARG A 371 -40.05 -8.88 1.44
C ARG A 371 -38.91 -8.08 0.80
N ASN A 372 -38.27 -8.66 -0.22
CA ASN A 372 -37.24 -8.02 -1.04
C ASN A 372 -35.95 -7.57 -0.31
N LEU A 373 -35.77 -7.89 0.97
CA LEU A 373 -34.52 -7.63 1.71
C LEU A 373 -33.44 -8.70 1.40
N PHE A 374 -33.86 -9.93 1.10
CA PHE A 374 -33.00 -11.08 0.89
C PHE A 374 -33.34 -11.80 -0.42
N LYS A 375 -32.31 -12.31 -1.11
CA LYS A 375 -32.50 -13.24 -2.24
C LYS A 375 -32.95 -14.60 -1.71
N LYS A 376 -33.69 -15.38 -2.50
CA LYS A 376 -34.22 -16.71 -2.10
C LYS A 376 -33.15 -17.68 -1.57
N GLU A 377 -31.93 -17.59 -2.09
CA GLU A 377 -30.78 -18.43 -1.71
C GLU A 377 -30.07 -17.97 -0.42
N THR A 378 -30.51 -16.87 0.20
CA THR A 378 -29.84 -16.30 1.38
C THR A 378 -30.22 -17.10 2.62
N ASN A 379 -29.23 -17.57 3.39
CA ASN A 379 -29.49 -18.18 4.69
C ASN A 379 -29.97 -17.13 5.70
N LEU A 380 -31.29 -17.10 5.95
CA LEU A 380 -31.96 -16.15 6.83
C LEU A 380 -31.57 -16.32 8.30
N GLN A 381 -31.15 -17.52 8.73
CA GLN A 381 -30.74 -17.79 10.11
C GLN A 381 -29.61 -16.88 10.58
N LEU A 382 -28.72 -16.47 9.66
CA LEU A 382 -27.60 -15.57 9.98
C LEU A 382 -28.08 -14.16 10.35
N PHE A 383 -29.29 -13.76 9.95
CA PHE A 383 -29.85 -12.42 10.15
C PHE A 383 -30.87 -12.36 11.30
N VAL A 384 -31.20 -13.51 11.90
CA VAL A 384 -32.13 -13.57 13.04
C VAL A 384 -31.51 -12.85 14.23
N GLY A 385 -32.31 -12.04 14.93
CA GLY A 385 -31.87 -11.21 16.05
C GLY A 385 -31.29 -9.85 15.65
N LEU A 386 -31.08 -9.58 14.35
CA LEU A 386 -30.63 -8.27 13.90
C LEU A 386 -31.76 -7.24 13.92
N LYS A 387 -31.43 -6.03 14.36
CA LYS A 387 -32.29 -4.84 14.37
C LYS A 387 -32.49 -4.29 12.96
N VAL A 388 -33.70 -3.86 12.65
CA VAL A 388 -34.08 -3.20 11.41
C VAL A 388 -34.85 -1.93 11.73
N THR A 389 -34.72 -0.92 10.89
CA THR A 389 -35.45 0.34 11.03
C THR A 389 -36.46 0.46 9.90
N LEU A 390 -37.71 0.78 10.25
CA LEU A 390 -38.74 1.10 9.26
C LEU A 390 -38.62 2.56 8.84
N SER A 391 -39.03 2.89 7.61
CA SER A 391 -39.03 4.29 7.12
C SER A 391 -39.90 5.23 7.95
N THR A 392 -40.83 4.68 8.72
CA THR A 392 -41.71 5.33 9.71
C THR A 392 -41.02 5.60 11.07
N GLY A 393 -39.75 5.21 11.22
CA GLY A 393 -38.91 5.46 12.39
C GLY A 393 -38.97 4.39 13.48
N GLU A 394 -39.77 3.33 13.31
CA GLU A 394 -39.85 2.22 14.27
C GLU A 394 -38.65 1.28 14.16
N SER A 395 -38.20 0.75 15.30
CA SER A 395 -37.14 -0.27 15.35
C SER A 395 -37.75 -1.65 15.59
N GLY A 396 -37.40 -2.61 14.73
CA GLY A 396 -37.81 -4.00 14.84
C GLY A 396 -36.62 -4.96 14.88
N VAL A 397 -36.89 -6.24 15.10
CA VAL A 397 -35.91 -7.33 15.16
C VAL A 397 -36.37 -8.46 14.24
N ILE A 398 -35.47 -9.01 13.43
CA ILE A 398 -35.77 -10.12 12.54
C ILE A 398 -35.92 -11.40 13.37
N GLU A 399 -37.08 -12.06 13.30
CA GLU A 399 -37.34 -13.33 14.01
C GLU A 399 -37.01 -14.56 13.17
N GLY A 400 -37.10 -14.47 11.85
CA GLY A 400 -36.87 -15.63 10.97
C GLY A 400 -37.53 -15.53 9.61
N GLY A 401 -37.38 -16.59 8.82
CA GLY A 401 -38.02 -16.71 7.51
C GLY A 401 -39.53 -16.97 7.59
N PHE A 402 -40.26 -16.53 6.57
CA PHE A 402 -41.69 -16.71 6.44
C PHE A 402 -42.05 -17.36 5.09
N GLY A 403 -42.35 -18.66 5.10
CA GLY A 403 -42.68 -19.43 3.89
C GLY A 403 -41.50 -19.65 2.92
N GLN A 404 -41.78 -19.97 1.66
CA GLN A 404 -40.77 -20.37 0.66
C GLN A 404 -40.19 -19.21 -0.17
N SER A 405 -40.59 -17.96 0.10
CA SER A 405 -40.44 -16.84 -0.85
C SER A 405 -39.56 -15.68 -0.36
N GLY A 406 -38.44 -15.94 0.30
CA GLY A 406 -37.51 -14.88 0.74
C GLY A 406 -38.12 -13.80 1.65
N LYS A 407 -39.34 -14.06 2.15
CA LYS A 407 -40.05 -13.23 3.12
C LYS A 407 -39.55 -13.56 4.51
N PHE A 408 -39.65 -12.60 5.40
CA PHE A 408 -39.14 -12.71 6.76
C PHE A 408 -40.06 -11.96 7.70
N LYS A 409 -40.02 -12.38 8.96
CA LYS A 409 -40.84 -11.84 10.03
C LYS A 409 -40.00 -10.87 10.87
N ILE A 410 -40.59 -9.73 11.18
CA ILE A 410 -40.00 -8.66 11.99
C ILE A 410 -40.91 -8.43 13.17
N ARG A 411 -40.34 -8.44 14.37
CA ARG A 411 -40.99 -8.07 15.62
C ARG A 411 -40.63 -6.62 15.96
N VAL A 412 -41.62 -5.76 16.16
CA VAL A 412 -41.46 -4.38 16.61
C VAL A 412 -41.83 -4.33 18.10
N PRO A 413 -40.86 -4.30 19.03
CA PRO A 413 -41.15 -4.42 20.46
C PRO A 413 -42.03 -3.31 21.03
N GLU A 414 -41.86 -2.08 20.51
CA GLU A 414 -42.61 -0.89 20.93
C GLU A 414 -44.00 -0.79 20.28
N GLY A 415 -44.34 -1.73 19.41
CA GLY A 415 -45.57 -1.71 18.62
C GLY A 415 -45.51 -0.77 17.41
N LEU A 416 -46.41 -0.99 16.47
CA LEU A 416 -46.52 -0.18 15.25
C LEU A 416 -47.28 1.12 15.51
N ARG A 417 -46.73 2.22 15.03
CA ARG A 417 -47.32 3.56 15.04
C ARG A 417 -48.62 3.57 14.23
N PRO A 418 -49.60 4.42 14.61
CA PRO A 418 -50.86 4.55 13.88
C PRO A 418 -50.67 4.91 12.39
N GLU A 419 -49.67 5.73 12.09
CA GLU A 419 -49.29 6.14 10.73
C GLU A 419 -48.92 4.92 9.86
N THR A 420 -48.09 4.02 10.39
CA THR A 420 -47.68 2.77 9.74
C THR A 420 -48.88 1.87 9.46
N LYS A 421 -49.83 1.78 10.41
CA LYS A 421 -51.06 1.00 10.25
C LYS A 421 -51.98 1.60 9.17
N GLN A 422 -52.13 2.92 9.14
CA GLN A 422 -52.95 3.63 8.13
C GLN A 422 -52.39 3.46 6.71
N LEU A 423 -51.07 3.59 6.54
CA LEU A 423 -50.37 3.40 5.27
C LEU A 423 -50.49 1.98 4.70
N MET A 424 -50.54 0.97 5.56
CA MET A 424 -50.71 -0.42 5.12
C MET A 424 -52.16 -0.76 4.79
N THR A 425 -53.12 -0.18 5.51
CA THR A 425 -54.56 -0.42 5.30
C THR A 425 -55.06 0.19 3.99
N SER A 426 -54.54 1.36 3.61
CA SER A 426 -54.86 2.04 2.34
C SER A 426 -54.32 1.27 1.11
N ASN A 427 -53.14 0.64 1.23
CA ASN A 427 -52.53 -0.16 0.16
C ASN A 427 -53.24 -1.50 -0.07
N SER A 428 -53.80 -2.14 0.97
CA SER A 428 -54.56 -3.40 0.83
C SER A 428 -55.89 -3.23 0.07
N LYS A 429 -56.54 -2.06 0.14
CA LYS A 429 -57.81 -1.80 -0.58
C LYS A 429 -57.64 -1.63 -2.10
N LYS A 430 -56.46 -1.22 -2.58
CA LYS A 430 -56.20 -1.02 -4.02
C LYS A 430 -55.99 -2.33 -4.82
N LYS A 431 -55.68 -3.45 -4.15
CA LYS A 431 -55.35 -4.72 -4.84
C LYS A 431 -56.55 -5.63 -5.13
N GLY A 432 -57.76 -5.24 -4.73
CA GLY A 432 -59.00 -6.01 -4.86
C GLY A 432 -60.14 -5.23 -5.53
N LYS A 433 -59.97 -4.79 -6.77
CA LYS A 433 -61.12 -4.37 -7.61
C LYS A 433 -60.76 -4.47 -9.11
N GLY A 434 -60.74 -5.69 -9.63
CA GLY A 434 -60.79 -5.95 -11.06
C GLY A 434 -62.19 -6.45 -11.42
N GLY A 435 -62.98 -5.59 -12.08
CA GLY A 435 -64.28 -5.96 -12.66
C GLY A 435 -65.39 -4.95 -12.41
N GLY A 436 -65.83 -4.24 -13.48
CA GLY A 436 -67.10 -3.50 -13.51
C GLY A 436 -67.03 -2.13 -14.19
N LYS A 437 -67.67 -2.01 -15.36
CA LYS A 437 -67.85 -0.80 -16.20
C LYS A 437 -68.66 0.32 -15.50
N GLY A 438 -68.37 1.59 -15.83
CA GLY A 438 -69.26 2.75 -15.64
C GLY A 438 -68.52 4.09 -15.47
N SER A 439 -68.75 5.04 -16.37
CA SER A 439 -68.09 6.37 -16.51
C SER A 439 -68.79 7.50 -15.70
N PRO A 440 -68.42 8.80 -15.81
CA PRO A 440 -67.51 9.52 -14.90
C PRO A 440 -68.14 10.76 -14.20
N ALA A 441 -67.53 11.25 -13.10
CA ALA A 441 -67.66 12.65 -12.65
C ALA A 441 -66.56 13.02 -11.64
N HIS A 442 -66.13 14.29 -11.72
CA HIS A 442 -65.02 14.96 -11.04
C HIS A 442 -65.02 14.91 -9.49
N GLU A 443 -63.82 14.86 -8.90
CA GLU A 443 -63.30 15.89 -7.97
C GLU A 443 -61.79 15.67 -7.71
N ASP A 444 -61.03 16.76 -7.79
CA ASP A 444 -59.58 16.83 -7.59
C ASP A 444 -59.24 16.71 -6.10
N GLU A 445 -58.69 15.57 -5.68
CA GLU A 445 -57.90 15.44 -4.45
C GLU A 445 -56.44 15.14 -4.79
N PRO A 446 -55.46 15.74 -4.09
CA PRO A 446 -54.05 15.47 -4.34
C PRO A 446 -53.77 14.01 -4.01
N LYS A 447 -53.41 13.22 -5.02
CA LYS A 447 -52.89 11.85 -4.84
C LYS A 447 -51.68 11.92 -3.91
N LEU A 448 -51.84 11.58 -2.64
CA LEU A 448 -50.71 11.16 -1.81
C LEU A 448 -50.15 9.89 -2.46
N ASP A 449 -48.98 10.00 -3.08
CA ASP A 449 -48.22 8.86 -3.55
C ASP A 449 -47.99 7.90 -2.38
N SER A 450 -48.70 6.77 -2.37
CA SER A 450 -48.60 5.74 -1.33
C SER A 450 -47.26 5.01 -1.46
N GLN A 451 -46.18 5.63 -0.99
CA GLN A 451 -44.87 5.01 -0.96
C GLN A 451 -44.89 3.77 -0.05
N PRO A 452 -44.35 2.62 -0.51
CA PRO A 452 -44.25 1.43 0.33
C PRO A 452 -43.32 1.69 1.52
N ILE A 453 -43.70 1.25 2.72
CA ILE A 453 -42.86 1.36 3.91
C ILE A 453 -41.59 0.54 3.69
N SER A 454 -40.44 1.20 3.75
CA SER A 454 -39.13 0.61 3.52
C SER A 454 -38.54 0.06 4.82
N ILE A 455 -37.79 -1.03 4.70
CA ILE A 455 -37.10 -1.69 5.81
C ILE A 455 -35.61 -1.52 5.56
N HIS A 456 -34.90 -0.88 6.49
CA HIS A 456 -33.47 -0.66 6.40
C HIS A 456 -32.75 -1.55 7.42
N LEU A 457 -31.81 -2.35 6.93
CA LEU A 457 -30.93 -3.20 7.74
C LEU A 457 -29.49 -2.74 7.55
N HIS A 458 -28.88 -2.22 8.62
CA HIS A 458 -27.47 -1.84 8.66
C HIS A 458 -26.70 -2.81 9.54
N PHE A 459 -25.56 -3.32 9.06
CA PHE A 459 -24.69 -4.20 9.84
C PHE A 459 -23.25 -4.12 9.37
N LYS A 460 -22.31 -4.37 10.29
CA LYS A 460 -20.91 -4.62 10.01
C LYS A 460 -20.72 -6.09 9.65
N ARG A 461 -19.89 -6.34 8.64
CA ARG A 461 -19.43 -7.68 8.28
C ARG A 461 -17.91 -7.69 8.22
N TYR A 462 -17.28 -8.51 9.04
CA TYR A 462 -15.83 -8.69 9.00
C TYR A 462 -15.42 -9.46 7.74
N VAL A 463 -14.32 -9.02 7.13
CA VAL A 463 -13.83 -9.53 5.85
C VAL A 463 -13.17 -10.89 6.02
N PHE A 464 -12.44 -11.07 7.12
CA PHE A 464 -11.64 -12.26 7.39
C PHE A 464 -12.23 -13.18 8.46
N ASP A 465 -13.45 -12.92 8.92
CA ASP A 465 -14.12 -13.81 9.87
C ASP A 465 -14.62 -15.09 9.16
N PRO A 466 -14.13 -16.29 9.56
CA PRO A 466 -14.54 -17.56 8.95
C PRO A 466 -16.04 -17.84 9.13
N HIS A 467 -16.65 -17.35 10.21
CA HIS A 467 -18.06 -17.54 10.50
C HIS A 467 -18.97 -16.49 9.85
N LYS A 468 -18.37 -15.49 9.17
CA LYS A 468 -19.09 -14.38 8.54
C LYS A 468 -20.08 -13.70 9.50
N LYS A 469 -19.73 -13.57 10.79
CA LYS A 469 -20.59 -12.95 11.80
C LYS A 469 -20.92 -11.53 11.35
N MET A 470 -22.18 -11.17 11.59
CA MET A 470 -22.71 -9.84 11.31
C MET A 470 -22.95 -9.17 12.65
N VAL A 471 -22.35 -8.00 12.84
CA VAL A 471 -22.42 -7.25 14.09
C VAL A 471 -23.14 -5.94 13.83
N GLN A 472 -24.00 -5.53 14.75
CA GLN A 472 -24.64 -4.23 14.73
C GLN A 472 -24.11 -3.41 15.89
N SER A 473 -23.92 -2.11 15.64
CA SER A 473 -23.60 -1.10 16.66
C SER A 473 -24.83 -0.75 17.48
#